data_AF-A0A5E4NH00-F1
#
_entry.id   AF-A0A5E4NH00-F1
#
_cell.length_a   1.000
_cell.length_b   1.000
_cell.length_c   1.000
_cell.angle_alpha   90.00
_cell.angle_beta   90.00
_cell.angle_gamma   90.00
#
_symmetry.space_group_name_H-M   'P 1'
#
loop_
_entity.id
_entity.type
_entity.pdbx_description
1 polymer ?
#
loop_
_entity_poly.entity_id
_entity_poly.type
_entity_poly.pdbx_seq_one_letter_code
_entity_poly.pdbx_strand_id
1 'polypeptide(L)'
;INILIARNRKLEIQDYWSTNELLHQNIFDKLMIRDGYLLLLRLIHFCNKSQQVHGDRLYKIQMVISEVQTNFKDALIAFSNLAIDKSLLLWKD
;
A
#
# COMPACT_ATOMS: atom_id res chain seq x y z
N ILE A 1 4.17 -0.64 9.91
CA ILE A 1 5.41 -0.81 9.12
C ILE A 1 5.42 0.08 7.87
N ASN A 2 4.46 -0.02 6.94
CA ASN A 2 4.45 0.78 5.69
C ASN A 2 4.55 2.31 5.89
N ILE A 3 3.86 2.87 6.90
CA ILE A 3 3.96 4.31 7.22
C ILE A 3 5.38 4.70 7.68
N LEU A 4 6.07 3.83 8.42
CA LEU A 4 7.45 4.06 8.86
C LEU A 4 8.44 3.94 7.71
N ILE A 5 8.24 2.98 6.80
CA ILE A 5 8.99 2.83 5.55
C ILE A 5 8.88 4.10 4.71
N ALA A 6 7.66 4.64 4.54
CA ALA A 6 7.44 5.87 3.78
C ALA A 6 8.20 7.08 4.35
N ARG A 7 8.35 7.15 5.68
CA ARG A 7 9.10 8.21 6.38
C ARG A 7 10.62 7.99 6.43
N ASN A 8 11.08 6.74 6.34
CA ASN A 8 12.50 6.36 6.47
C ASN A 8 13.01 5.70 5.20
N ARG A 9 12.83 6.34 4.03
CA ARG A 9 13.12 5.69 2.74
C ARG A 9 14.56 5.16 2.67
N LYS A 10 14.66 3.84 2.49
CA LYS A 10 15.89 3.13 2.10
C LYS A 10 15.81 2.70 0.64
N LEU A 11 16.94 2.30 0.08
CA LEU A 11 17.06 1.86 -1.31
C LEU A 11 16.30 0.56 -1.52
N GLU A 12 16.58 -0.45 -0.68
CA GLU A 12 15.96 -1.76 -0.78
C GLU A 12 15.06 -2.06 0.43
N ILE A 13 14.01 -2.87 0.22
CA ILE A 13 13.08 -3.25 1.28
C ILE A 13 13.74 -4.10 2.39
N GLN A 14 14.81 -4.81 2.07
CA GLN A 14 15.57 -5.60 3.03
C GLN A 14 16.42 -4.73 3.97
N ASP A 15 16.79 -3.53 3.54
CA ASP A 15 17.67 -2.64 4.32
C ASP A 15 16.99 -2.17 5.62
N TYR A 16 15.66 -2.23 5.69
CA TYR A 16 14.90 -1.88 6.89
C TYR A 16 15.21 -2.81 8.07
N TRP A 17 15.63 -4.05 7.80
CA TRP A 17 16.05 -5.06 8.77
C TRP A 17 17.57 -5.32 8.72
N SER A 18 18.35 -4.38 8.20
CA SER A 18 19.80 -4.54 8.12
C SER A 18 20.45 -4.48 9.51
N THR A 19 21.45 -5.33 9.72
CA THR A 19 22.34 -5.29 10.88
C THR A 19 23.59 -4.44 10.63
N ASN A 20 23.77 -3.90 9.42
CA ASN A 20 24.85 -2.97 9.12
C ASN A 20 24.66 -1.68 9.93
N GLU A 21 25.67 -1.26 10.68
CA GLU A 21 25.62 -0.10 11.59
C GLU A 21 25.12 1.18 10.91
N LEU A 22 25.45 1.41 9.64
CA LEU A 22 25.04 2.60 8.89
C LEU A 22 23.56 2.59 8.51
N LEU A 23 22.96 1.40 8.43
CA LEU A 23 21.57 1.20 8.01
C LEU A 23 20.67 0.76 9.17
N HIS A 24 21.25 0.31 10.29
CA HIS A 24 20.51 -0.37 11.34
C HIS A 24 19.49 0.56 11.99
N GLN A 25 18.26 0.06 12.11
CA GLN A 25 17.16 0.76 12.75
C GLN A 25 16.33 -0.22 13.58
N ASN A 26 16.53 -0.17 14.90
CA ASN A 26 15.92 -1.09 15.87
C ASN A 26 14.38 -1.14 15.83
N ILE A 27 13.71 -0.12 15.28
CA ILE A 27 12.24 -0.07 15.25
C ILE A 27 11.62 -1.16 14.36
N PHE A 28 12.27 -1.56 13.27
CA PHE A 28 11.67 -2.51 12.33
C PHE A 28 11.68 -3.94 12.88
N ASP A 29 12.80 -4.37 13.47
CA ASP A 29 12.95 -5.68 14.12
C ASP A 29 11.98 -5.86 15.29
N LYS A 30 11.72 -4.78 16.04
CA LYS A 30 10.77 -4.77 17.16
C LYS A 30 9.31 -4.92 16.72
N LEU A 31 8.98 -4.49 15.51
CA LEU A 31 7.60 -4.53 15.02
C LEU A 31 7.28 -5.87 14.36
N MET A 32 8.18 -6.40 13.53
CA MET A 32 8.00 -7.68 12.85
C MET A 32 9.32 -8.17 12.28
N ILE A 33 9.52 -9.49 12.21
CA ILE A 33 10.65 -10.06 11.47
C ILE A 33 10.50 -9.82 9.96
N ARG A 34 11.62 -9.59 9.27
CA ARG A 34 11.68 -9.30 7.82
C ARG A 34 10.87 -10.28 6.98
N ASP A 35 11.14 -11.57 7.15
CA ASP A 35 10.57 -12.61 6.28
C ASP A 35 9.06 -12.76 6.51
N GLY A 36 8.60 -12.53 7.74
CA GLY A 36 7.17 -12.47 8.05
C GLY A 36 6.48 -11.31 7.34
N TYR A 37 7.10 -10.12 7.35
CA TYR A 37 6.57 -8.96 6.63
C TYR A 37 6.53 -9.18 5.12
N LEU A 38 7.61 -9.71 4.53
CA LEU A 38 7.67 -10.03 3.10
C LEU A 38 6.66 -11.11 2.70
N LEU A 39 6.43 -12.11 3.55
CA LEU A 39 5.41 -13.13 3.33
C LEU A 39 4.01 -12.51 3.33
N LEU A 40 3.69 -11.66 4.31
CA LEU A 40 2.41 -10.96 4.33
C LEU A 40 2.21 -10.14 3.05
N LEU A 41 3.21 -9.37 2.62
CA LEU A 41 3.13 -8.58 1.38
C LEU A 41 2.78 -9.43 0.16
N ARG A 42 3.31 -10.66 0.07
CA ARG A 42 3.02 -11.59 -1.05
C ARG A 42 1.62 -12.19 -0.99
N LEU A 43 1.04 -12.32 0.21
CA LEU A 43 -0.23 -13.01 0.44
C LEU A 43 -1.44 -12.08 0.52
N ILE A 44 -1.23 -10.76 0.52
CA ILE A 44 -2.33 -9.79 0.53
C ILE A 44 -3.24 -10.00 -0.69
N HIS A 45 -4.52 -10.23 -0.42
CA HIS A 45 -5.54 -10.50 -1.43
C HIS A 45 -6.85 -9.85 -1.01
N PHE A 46 -7.51 -9.11 -1.93
CA PHE A 46 -8.70 -8.31 -1.62
C PHE A 46 -9.96 -8.75 -2.35
N CYS A 47 -9.93 -9.85 -3.10
CA CYS A 47 -11.07 -10.29 -3.90
C CYS A 47 -11.37 -11.78 -3.70
N ASN A 48 -12.60 -12.19 -3.98
CA ASN A 48 -12.91 -13.60 -4.17
C ASN A 48 -12.84 -13.94 -5.66
N LYS A 49 -11.96 -14.86 -6.04
CA LYS A 49 -11.76 -15.25 -7.45
C LYS A 49 -13.02 -15.87 -8.08
N SER A 50 -13.89 -16.51 -7.30
CA SER A 50 -15.12 -17.13 -7.84
C SER A 50 -16.17 -16.11 -8.31
N GLN A 51 -16.02 -14.86 -7.90
CA GLN A 51 -16.93 -13.76 -8.22
C GLN A 51 -16.37 -12.82 -9.31
N GLN A 52 -15.23 -13.17 -9.91
CA GLN A 52 -14.59 -12.33 -10.92
C GLN A 52 -15.44 -12.26 -12.20
N VAL A 53 -15.84 -11.04 -12.56
CA VAL A 53 -16.53 -10.76 -13.82
C VAL A 53 -15.50 -10.61 -14.93
N HIS A 54 -15.74 -11.26 -16.07
CA HIS A 54 -14.87 -11.16 -17.22
C HIS A 54 -14.82 -9.71 -17.76
N GLY A 55 -13.62 -9.20 -18.02
CA GLY A 55 -13.40 -7.84 -18.53
C GLY A 55 -13.15 -6.78 -17.45
N ASP A 56 -13.45 -7.04 -16.18
CA ASP A 56 -13.10 -6.13 -15.09
C ASP A 56 -11.63 -6.29 -14.70
N ARG A 57 -10.80 -5.33 -15.12
CA ARG A 57 -9.36 -5.30 -14.84
C ARG A 57 -9.03 -4.87 -13.43
N LEU A 58 -9.93 -4.17 -12.74
CA LEU A 58 -9.73 -3.61 -11.40
C LEU A 58 -10.32 -4.48 -10.29
N TYR A 59 -11.09 -5.51 -10.65
CA TYR A 59 -11.75 -6.45 -9.74
C TYR A 59 -10.93 -6.85 -8.51
N LYS A 60 -9.63 -7.13 -8.69
CA LYS A 60 -8.72 -7.57 -7.62
C LYS A 60 -8.55 -6.56 -6.49
N ILE A 61 -8.76 -5.27 -6.75
CA ILE A 61 -8.62 -4.18 -5.78
C ILE A 61 -9.91 -3.35 -5.65
N GLN A 62 -10.97 -3.73 -6.36
CA GLN A 62 -12.22 -2.98 -6.44
C GLN A 62 -12.82 -2.71 -5.06
N MET A 63 -12.81 -3.71 -4.18
CA MET A 63 -13.31 -3.56 -2.80
C MET A 63 -12.60 -2.41 -2.08
N VAL A 64 -11.26 -2.36 -2.15
CA VAL A 64 -10.46 -1.32 -1.48
C VAL A 64 -10.74 0.05 -2.09
N ILE A 65 -10.82 0.15 -3.42
CA ILE A 65 -11.10 1.42 -4.11
C ILE A 65 -12.48 1.94 -3.72
N SER A 66 -13.51 1.09 -3.77
CA SER A 66 -14.89 1.47 -3.43
C SER A 66 -15.02 1.93 -1.99
N GLU A 67 -14.37 1.23 -1.06
CA GLU A 67 -14.39 1.57 0.36
C GLU A 67 -13.70 2.91 0.63
N VAL A 68 -12.53 3.14 0.04
CA VAL A 68 -11.82 4.42 0.14
C VAL A 68 -12.67 5.55 -0.45
N GLN A 69 -13.24 5.37 -1.65
CA GLN A 69 -14.07 6.38 -2.29
C GLN A 69 -15.30 6.76 -1.46
N THR A 70 -15.99 5.76 -0.90
CA THR A 70 -17.15 5.97 -0.03
C THR A 70 -16.74 6.77 1.21
N ASN A 71 -15.71 6.32 1.91
CA ASN A 71 -15.23 6.99 3.12
C ASN A 71 -14.78 8.44 2.86
N PHE A 72 -14.11 8.71 1.73
CA PHE A 72 -13.74 10.08 1.36
C PHE A 72 -14.95 10.95 1.04
N LYS A 73 -15.95 10.41 0.32
CA LYS A 73 -17.18 11.12 -0.01
C LYS A 73 -17.97 11.51 1.24
N ASP A 74 -18.00 10.63 2.23
CA ASP A 74 -18.77 10.84 3.46
C ASP A 74 -18.03 11.77 4.44
N ALA A 75 -16.70 11.74 4.45
CA ALA A 75 -15.88 12.55 5.36
C ALA A 75 -15.55 13.96 4.84
N LEU A 76 -15.55 14.17 3.52
CA LEU A 76 -15.10 15.43 2.92
C LEU A 76 -16.26 16.23 2.32
N ILE A 77 -16.49 17.42 2.87
CA ILE A 77 -17.38 18.41 2.26
C ILE A 77 -16.57 19.24 1.25
N ALA A 78 -16.96 19.18 -0.02
CA ALA A 78 -16.29 19.94 -1.08
C ALA A 78 -16.47 21.46 -0.89
N PHE A 79 -15.42 22.22 -1.21
CA PHE A 79 -15.48 23.67 -1.30
C PHE A 79 -16.10 24.10 -2.64
N SER A 80 -16.42 25.39 -2.77
CA SER A 80 -17.06 25.96 -3.97
C SER A 80 -16.24 25.81 -5.25
N ASN A 81 -14.92 25.70 -5.14
CA ASN A 81 -14.01 25.52 -6.27
C ASN A 81 -13.31 24.16 -6.17
N LEU A 82 -13.35 23.41 -7.27
CA LEU A 82 -12.74 22.09 -7.40
C LEU A 82 -11.71 22.10 -8.52
N ALA A 83 -10.54 21.54 -8.25
CA ALA A 83 -9.52 21.27 -9.27
C ALA A 83 -9.56 19.77 -9.61
N ILE A 84 -9.59 19.47 -10.90
CA ILE A 84 -9.56 18.10 -11.41
C ILE A 84 -8.26 17.91 -12.16
N ASP A 85 -7.46 16.93 -11.74
CA ASP A 85 -6.20 16.58 -12.37
C ASP A 85 -6.03 15.06 -12.41
N LYS A 86 -5.07 14.58 -13.21
CA LYS A 86 -4.73 13.17 -13.35
C LYS A 86 -3.40 12.89 -12.67
N SER A 87 -3.40 11.90 -11.77
CA SER A 87 -2.17 11.33 -11.21
C SER A 87 -1.82 10.03 -11.93
N LEU A 88 -0.54 9.80 -12.17
CA LEU A 88 -0.02 8.56 -12.73
C LEU A 88 0.69 7.76 -11.65
N LEU A 89 0.41 6.46 -11.58
CA LEU A 89 1.12 5.52 -10.74
C LEU A 89 2.14 4.77 -11.59
N LEU A 90 3.42 4.90 -11.23
CA LEU A 90 4.48 4.16 -11.89
C LEU A 90 4.35 2.66 -11.57
N TRP A 91 4.26 1.85 -12.61
CA TRP A 91 4.25 0.40 -12.51
C TRP A 91 5.20 -0.17 -13.57
N LYS A 92 6.01 -1.16 -13.17
CA LYS A 92 6.88 -1.92 -14.07
C LYS A 92 6.59 -3.39 -13.84
N ASP A 93 6.23 -4.08 -14.92
CA ASP A 93 6.10 -5.55 -14.95
C ASP A 93 7.46 -6.23 -14.87
#